data_AF-A0A383A3L3-F1
#
_entry.id   AF-A0A383A3L3-F1
#
_cell.length_a   1.000
_cell.length_b   1.000
_cell.length_c   1.000
_cell.angle_alpha   90.00
_cell.angle_beta   90.00
_cell.angle_gamma   90.00
#
_symmetry.space_group_name_H-M   'P 1'
#
loop_
_entity.id
_entity.type
_entity.pdbx_description
1 polymer ?
#
loop_
_entity_poly.entity_id
_entity_poly.type
_entity_poly.pdbx_seq_one_letter_code
_entity_poly.pdbx_strand_id
1 'polypeptide(L)'
;MYSPQAESHLQSIMMLQTWNSIRAIDFMQGLEDVDPDRIAVTGASGGGTQTFMVSALDPRVKVSMPAVMVSTAMQGGCTCENAALLRVNEGNIAFAALFAPKPLGLTAADDWTKEMATKGFPEIKKTYQVLGAPQNTMLHNRIEFEHNYNLPSRQAVYGWFNKHLELGSKEPENERPHTRLSKEKLSVWDKEHPMPQGGDEFEVELLQSLTKDIKKKVESDPKIARMGWDAILDSDLGRCVDVEWDLVVKNERD
;
A
#
# COMPACT_ATOMS: atom_id res chain seq x y z
N MET A 1 20.43 -3.22 6.07
CA MET A 1 18.98 -3.01 6.13
C MET A 1 18.35 -3.88 7.18
N TYR A 2 18.75 -5.14 7.33
CA TYR A 2 18.21 -6.05 8.34
C TYR A 2 18.95 -6.01 9.69
N SER A 3 19.51 -4.86 10.07
CA SER A 3 20.28 -4.71 11.31
C SER A 3 19.51 -3.92 12.37
N PRO A 4 19.74 -4.16 13.66
CA PRO A 4 19.14 -3.36 14.73
C PRO A 4 19.37 -1.85 14.58
N GLN A 5 20.54 -1.45 14.06
CA GLN A 5 20.88 -0.05 13.83
C GLN A 5 20.05 0.56 12.70
N ALA A 6 19.75 -0.19 11.64
CA ALA A 6 18.88 0.28 10.56
C ALA A 6 17.44 0.44 11.08
N GLU A 7 16.92 -0.58 11.77
CA GLU A 7 15.57 -0.54 12.37
C GLU A 7 15.43 0.58 13.41
N SER A 8 16.48 0.87 14.22
CA SER A 8 16.46 1.98 15.17
C SER A 8 16.45 3.36 14.49
N HIS A 9 16.80 3.42 13.21
CA HIS A 9 16.66 4.61 12.36
C HIS A 9 15.39 4.57 11.48
N LEU A 10 14.49 3.60 11.70
CA LEU A 10 13.31 3.35 10.87
C LEU A 10 13.67 3.09 9.40
N GLN A 11 14.85 2.53 9.16
CA GLN A 11 15.32 2.14 7.84
C GLN A 11 15.03 0.67 7.61
N SER A 12 14.06 0.40 6.73
CA SER A 12 13.66 -0.96 6.36
C SER A 12 13.58 -1.12 4.85
N ILE A 13 13.61 -2.37 4.39
CA ILE A 13 13.36 -2.70 2.98
C ILE A 13 11.95 -2.28 2.54
N MET A 14 10.96 -2.35 3.43
CA MET A 14 9.62 -1.86 3.16
C MET A 14 9.64 -0.36 2.88
N MET A 15 10.33 0.42 3.73
CA MET A 15 10.47 1.87 3.54
C MET A 15 11.10 2.19 2.17
N LEU A 16 12.18 1.48 1.79
CA LEU A 16 12.79 1.70 0.48
C LEU A 16 11.86 1.33 -0.69
N GLN A 17 11.13 0.21 -0.61
CA GLN A 17 10.20 -0.17 -1.67
C GLN A 17 9.05 0.83 -1.81
N THR A 18 8.46 1.27 -0.70
CA THR A 18 7.40 2.29 -0.72
C THR A 18 7.94 3.62 -1.22
N TRP A 19 9.15 4.01 -0.81
CA TRP A 19 9.81 5.22 -1.32
C TRP A 19 10.08 5.14 -2.82
N ASN A 20 10.48 3.97 -3.33
CA ASN A 20 10.62 3.72 -4.76
C ASN A 20 9.27 3.86 -5.50
N SER A 21 8.15 3.41 -4.92
CA SER A 21 6.83 3.64 -5.51
C SER A 21 6.50 5.14 -5.62
N ILE A 22 6.83 5.92 -4.59
CA ILE A 22 6.66 7.39 -4.62
C ILE A 22 7.58 8.02 -5.70
N ARG A 23 8.83 7.55 -5.84
CA ARG A 23 9.75 8.01 -6.90
C ARG A 23 9.28 7.60 -8.29
N ALA A 24 8.65 6.43 -8.43
CA ALA A 24 8.06 6.00 -9.68
C ALA A 24 6.94 6.95 -10.10
N ILE A 25 6.13 7.45 -9.16
CA ILE A 25 5.12 8.48 -9.45
C ILE A 25 5.80 9.78 -9.90
N ASP A 26 6.89 10.22 -9.25
CA ASP A 26 7.66 11.40 -9.71
C ASP A 26 8.13 11.23 -11.15
N PHE A 27 8.72 10.08 -11.48
CA PHE A 27 9.19 9.77 -12.82
C PHE A 27 8.04 9.79 -13.83
N MET A 28 6.94 9.09 -13.54
CA MET A 28 5.77 9.04 -14.43
C MET A 28 5.22 10.44 -14.68
N GLN A 29 5.07 11.27 -13.65
CA GLN A 29 4.58 12.65 -13.82
C GLN A 29 5.56 13.56 -14.59
N GLY A 30 6.82 13.14 -14.77
CA GLY A 30 7.79 13.83 -15.61
C GLY A 30 7.66 13.50 -17.10
N LEU A 31 6.85 12.51 -17.48
CA LEU A 31 6.62 12.13 -18.88
C LEU A 31 5.53 13.01 -19.51
N GLU A 32 5.74 13.42 -20.76
CA GLU A 32 4.82 14.34 -21.47
C GLU A 32 3.42 13.74 -21.71
N ASP A 33 3.31 12.42 -21.75
CA ASP A 33 2.08 11.67 -22.03
C ASP A 33 1.35 11.20 -20.76
N VAL A 34 1.80 11.62 -19.58
CA VAL A 34 1.16 11.27 -18.30
C VAL A 34 0.33 12.44 -17.78
N ASP A 35 -0.94 12.14 -17.50
CA ASP A 35 -1.83 13.07 -16.81
C ASP A 35 -1.63 12.97 -15.29
N PRO A 36 -1.12 14.02 -14.62
CA PRO A 36 -0.85 13.98 -13.18
C PRO A 36 -2.12 13.86 -12.33
N ASP A 37 -3.30 14.15 -12.90
CA ASP A 37 -4.58 14.01 -12.24
C ASP A 37 -5.24 12.65 -12.46
N ARG A 38 -4.59 11.72 -13.16
CA ARG A 38 -5.10 10.37 -13.43
C ARG A 38 -4.11 9.25 -13.07
N ILE A 39 -3.58 9.30 -11.85
CA ILE A 39 -2.66 8.27 -11.33
C ILE A 39 -3.41 7.18 -10.56
N ALA A 40 -3.27 5.93 -10.99
CA ALA A 40 -3.77 4.76 -10.27
C ALA A 40 -2.66 3.78 -9.91
N VAL A 41 -2.86 3.03 -8.83
CA VAL A 41 -1.89 2.04 -8.33
C VAL A 41 -2.57 0.70 -8.06
N THR A 42 -1.88 -0.38 -8.43
CA THR A 42 -2.27 -1.76 -8.15
C THR A 42 -1.05 -2.67 -8.01
N GLY A 43 -1.22 -3.77 -7.30
CA GLY A 43 -0.25 -4.82 -7.09
C GLY A 43 -0.87 -5.97 -6.31
N ALA A 44 -0.38 -7.19 -6.49
CA ALA A 44 -0.87 -8.38 -5.79
C ALA A 44 0.04 -8.79 -4.64
N SER A 45 -0.54 -9.34 -3.57
CA SER A 45 0.21 -9.91 -2.44
C SER A 45 1.14 -8.87 -1.80
N GLY A 46 2.45 -9.12 -1.71
CA GLY A 46 3.41 -8.08 -1.29
C GLY A 46 3.36 -6.79 -2.12
N GLY A 47 3.01 -6.86 -3.41
CA GLY A 47 2.71 -5.68 -4.22
C GLY A 47 1.40 -4.97 -3.81
N GLY A 48 0.43 -5.72 -3.30
CA GLY A 48 -0.77 -5.19 -2.65
C GLY A 48 -0.43 -4.44 -1.36
N THR A 49 0.55 -4.94 -0.58
CA THR A 49 1.11 -4.22 0.57
C THR A 49 1.67 -2.87 0.15
N GLN A 50 2.53 -2.83 -0.87
CA GLN A 50 3.06 -1.58 -1.40
C GLN A 50 1.96 -0.65 -1.94
N THR A 51 0.92 -1.22 -2.56
CA THR A 51 -0.21 -0.47 -3.13
C THR A 51 -0.99 0.30 -2.06
N PHE A 52 -1.44 -0.35 -0.98
CA PHE A 52 -2.18 0.39 0.05
C PHE A 52 -1.29 1.36 0.84
N MET A 53 0.01 1.05 1.00
CA MET A 53 0.95 1.96 1.67
C MET A 53 1.21 3.22 0.86
N VAL A 54 1.54 3.11 -0.44
CA VAL A 54 1.75 4.30 -1.28
C VAL A 54 0.46 5.11 -1.42
N SER A 55 -0.70 4.46 -1.45
CA SER A 55 -1.99 5.14 -1.52
C SER A 55 -2.26 5.98 -0.27
N ALA A 56 -1.92 5.45 0.92
CA ALA A 56 -2.06 6.17 2.18
C ALA A 56 -1.09 7.35 2.31
N LEU A 57 0.12 7.23 1.74
CA LEU A 57 1.21 8.19 1.93
C LEU A 57 1.29 9.27 0.84
N ASP A 58 0.86 8.98 -0.39
CA ASP A 58 1.03 9.88 -1.52
C ASP A 58 -0.33 10.42 -2.03
N PRO A 59 -0.63 11.71 -1.82
CA PRO A 59 -1.91 12.30 -2.20
C PRO A 59 -2.11 12.36 -3.72
N ARG A 60 -1.08 12.13 -4.54
CA ARG A 60 -1.19 12.12 -6.00
C ARG A 60 -1.89 10.87 -6.52
N VAL A 61 -1.87 9.78 -5.76
CA VAL A 61 -2.65 8.59 -6.09
C VAL A 61 -4.14 8.94 -6.05
N LYS A 62 -4.85 8.72 -7.16
CA LYS A 62 -6.27 9.06 -7.32
C LYS A 62 -7.17 7.83 -7.21
N VAL A 63 -6.68 6.65 -7.62
CA VAL A 63 -7.41 5.39 -7.57
C VAL A 63 -6.48 4.28 -7.09
N SER A 64 -6.95 3.44 -6.18
CA SER A 64 -6.15 2.36 -5.59
C SER A 64 -6.88 1.02 -5.71
N MET A 65 -6.15 -0.04 -6.05
CA MET A 65 -6.69 -1.39 -6.04
C MET A 65 -5.67 -2.45 -5.57
N PRO A 66 -5.34 -2.55 -4.28
CA PRO A 66 -4.50 -3.63 -3.77
C PRO A 66 -5.20 -4.99 -3.96
N ALA A 67 -4.48 -5.93 -4.58
CA ALA A 67 -5.01 -7.25 -4.90
C ALA A 67 -4.53 -8.31 -3.91
N VAL A 68 -5.45 -9.18 -3.47
CA VAL A 68 -5.20 -10.39 -2.65
C VAL A 68 -4.23 -10.18 -1.48
N MET A 69 -4.37 -9.05 -0.77
CA MET A 69 -3.47 -8.72 0.36
C MET A 69 -4.16 -8.13 1.59
N VAL A 70 -5.01 -7.11 1.42
CA VAL A 70 -5.69 -6.46 2.53
C VAL A 70 -6.55 -7.51 3.24
N SER A 71 -6.23 -7.79 4.50
CA SER A 71 -6.92 -8.77 5.32
C SER A 71 -6.75 -8.48 6.81
N THR A 72 -7.62 -9.08 7.63
CA THR A 72 -7.48 -9.10 9.09
C THR A 72 -6.58 -10.25 9.56
N ALA A 73 -6.37 -11.27 8.73
CA ALA A 73 -5.73 -12.53 9.12
C ALA A 73 -4.21 -12.54 8.89
N MET A 74 -3.70 -11.70 7.99
CA MET A 74 -2.28 -11.67 7.64
C MET A 74 -1.78 -10.25 7.38
N GLN A 75 -0.65 -9.92 8.03
CA GLN A 75 -0.02 -8.60 7.93
C GLN A 75 0.94 -8.49 6.74
N GLY A 76 1.55 -9.60 6.33
CA GLY A 76 2.61 -9.68 5.32
C GLY A 76 3.64 -10.72 5.76
N GLY A 77 4.03 -11.64 4.88
CA GLY A 77 4.94 -12.74 5.22
C GLY A 77 6.42 -12.38 5.05
N CYS A 78 6.71 -11.35 4.27
CA CYS A 78 8.06 -10.90 3.96
C CYS A 78 8.47 -9.69 4.82
N THR A 79 9.76 -9.53 5.07
CA THR A 79 10.34 -8.33 5.68
C THR A 79 10.09 -7.07 4.84
N CYS A 80 9.85 -7.19 3.53
CA CYS A 80 9.50 -6.06 2.67
C CYS A 80 8.06 -5.57 2.81
N GLU A 81 7.25 -6.25 3.62
CA GLU A 81 5.85 -5.91 3.90
C GLU A 81 5.64 -5.40 5.33
N ASN A 82 6.72 -5.37 6.11
CA ASN A 82 6.71 -5.07 7.52
C ASN A 82 7.85 -4.11 7.87
N ALA A 83 7.63 -3.32 8.91
CA ALA A 83 8.64 -2.49 9.55
C ALA A 83 8.36 -2.45 11.04
N ALA A 84 9.39 -2.21 11.86
CA ALA A 84 9.21 -1.98 13.28
C ALA A 84 8.19 -0.86 13.52
N LEU A 85 7.34 -1.03 14.54
CA LEU A 85 6.31 -0.07 14.96
C LEU A 85 5.18 0.21 13.96
N LEU A 86 5.17 -0.41 12.78
CA LEU A 86 4.16 -0.11 11.78
C LEU A 86 2.75 -0.47 12.22
N ARG A 87 2.55 -1.67 12.79
CA ARG A 87 1.23 -2.25 13.12
C ARG A 87 1.00 -2.34 14.63
N VAL A 88 1.22 -1.24 15.33
CA VAL A 88 0.89 -1.14 16.76
C VAL A 88 -0.58 -0.77 16.89
N ASN A 89 -1.38 -1.66 17.49
CA ASN A 89 -2.84 -1.52 17.69
C ASN A 89 -3.70 -1.43 16.43
N GLU A 90 -3.10 -1.30 15.24
CA GLU A 90 -3.80 -1.23 13.96
C GLU A 90 -3.24 -2.18 12.92
N GLY A 91 -4.00 -2.40 11.84
CA GLY A 91 -3.67 -3.36 10.79
C GLY A 91 -3.92 -2.88 9.37
N ASN A 92 -3.79 -3.82 8.43
CA ASN A 92 -3.92 -3.55 6.98
C ASN A 92 -5.29 -2.94 6.62
N ILE A 93 -6.34 -3.21 7.40
CA ILE A 93 -7.66 -2.62 7.23
C ILE A 93 -7.63 -1.09 7.42
N ALA A 94 -7.04 -0.61 8.51
CA ALA A 94 -6.92 0.81 8.78
C ALA A 94 -6.03 1.51 7.75
N PHE A 95 -4.91 0.91 7.36
CA PHE A 95 -4.02 1.49 6.34
C PHE A 95 -4.69 1.61 4.98
N ALA A 96 -5.46 0.59 4.55
CA ALA A 96 -6.26 0.71 3.34
C ALA A 96 -7.33 1.80 3.47
N ALA A 97 -7.95 1.93 4.65
CA ALA A 97 -8.98 2.95 4.91
C ALA A 97 -8.44 4.39 4.90
N LEU A 98 -7.14 4.62 5.15
CA LEU A 98 -6.52 5.95 5.03
C LEU A 98 -6.66 6.57 3.64
N PHE A 99 -6.93 5.76 2.60
CA PHE A 99 -7.18 6.28 1.26
C PHE A 99 -8.57 6.93 1.10
N ALA A 100 -9.48 6.71 2.04
CA ALA A 100 -10.81 7.30 1.97
C ALA A 100 -10.75 8.84 1.96
N PRO A 101 -11.62 9.53 1.20
CA PRO A 101 -12.76 9.01 0.45
C PRO A 101 -12.46 8.66 -1.03
N LYS A 102 -11.18 8.55 -1.43
CA LYS A 102 -10.81 8.28 -2.83
C LYS A 102 -11.15 6.84 -3.24
N PRO A 103 -11.35 6.55 -4.54
CA PRO A 103 -11.73 5.21 -5.01
C PRO A 103 -10.78 4.06 -4.63
N LEU A 104 -11.20 3.21 -3.69
CA LEU A 104 -10.49 2.00 -3.23
C LEU A 104 -11.22 0.71 -3.63
N GLY A 105 -10.66 -0.04 -4.56
CA GLY A 105 -11.06 -1.41 -4.85
C GLY A 105 -10.19 -2.41 -4.10
N LEU A 106 -10.73 -3.54 -3.67
CA LEU A 106 -9.97 -4.64 -3.08
C LEU A 106 -10.29 -5.93 -3.85
N THR A 107 -9.34 -6.85 -3.98
CA THR A 107 -9.64 -8.22 -4.44
C THR A 107 -9.40 -9.23 -3.32
N ALA A 108 -10.18 -10.31 -3.33
CA ALA A 108 -10.01 -11.44 -2.43
C ALA A 108 -10.03 -12.77 -3.18
N ALA A 109 -9.34 -13.76 -2.63
CA ALA A 109 -9.16 -15.13 -3.16
C ALA A 109 -9.23 -16.16 -2.01
N ASP A 110 -9.14 -17.46 -2.31
CA ASP A 110 -9.01 -18.52 -1.29
C ASP A 110 -7.62 -18.52 -0.67
N ASP A 111 -7.36 -17.48 0.11
CA ASP A 111 -6.13 -17.25 0.86
C ASP A 111 -6.46 -16.48 2.15
N TRP A 112 -5.51 -15.77 2.74
CA TRP A 112 -5.72 -14.95 3.94
C TRP A 112 -6.78 -13.84 3.76
N THR A 113 -7.14 -13.49 2.54
CA THR A 113 -8.20 -12.52 2.21
C THR A 113 -9.60 -13.12 2.12
N LYS A 114 -9.77 -14.45 2.20
CA LYS A 114 -11.06 -15.13 1.99
C LYS A 114 -12.19 -14.67 2.91
N GLU A 115 -11.84 -14.17 4.10
CA GLU A 115 -12.80 -13.66 5.08
C GLU A 115 -13.15 -12.18 4.86
N MET A 116 -12.57 -11.49 3.86
CA MET A 116 -12.73 -10.05 3.68
C MET A 116 -14.19 -9.62 3.54
N ALA A 117 -15.04 -10.45 2.94
CA ALA A 117 -16.46 -10.15 2.79
C ALA A 117 -17.21 -10.04 4.12
N THR A 118 -16.74 -10.73 5.17
CA THR A 118 -17.37 -10.76 6.50
C THR A 118 -16.54 -10.07 7.58
N LYS A 119 -15.23 -9.90 7.38
CA LYS A 119 -14.28 -9.27 8.32
C LYS A 119 -13.36 -8.30 7.58
N GLY A 120 -13.24 -7.05 8.04
CA GLY A 120 -12.33 -6.05 7.45
C GLY A 120 -12.97 -5.17 6.38
N PHE A 121 -13.56 -5.73 5.32
CA PHE A 121 -14.25 -4.90 4.32
C PHE A 121 -15.49 -4.17 4.86
N PRO A 122 -16.34 -4.76 5.72
CA PRO A 122 -17.46 -4.04 6.32
C PRO A 122 -17.03 -2.75 7.05
N GLU A 123 -15.89 -2.79 7.75
CA GLU A 123 -15.29 -1.66 8.46
C GLU A 123 -14.81 -0.58 7.49
N ILE A 124 -14.09 -0.96 6.42
CA ILE A 124 -13.69 -0.02 5.34
C ILE A 124 -14.94 0.62 4.73
N LYS A 125 -15.95 -0.18 4.39
CA LYS A 125 -17.20 0.31 3.81
C LYS A 125 -17.92 1.30 4.74
N LYS A 126 -17.92 1.04 6.05
CA LYS A 126 -18.47 1.96 7.06
C LYS A 126 -17.69 3.28 7.09
N THR A 127 -16.37 3.25 7.01
CA THR A 127 -15.54 4.48 6.90
C THR A 127 -15.94 5.31 5.68
N TYR A 128 -16.09 4.69 4.51
CA TYR A 128 -16.53 5.39 3.29
C TYR A 128 -17.96 5.92 3.39
N GLN A 129 -18.87 5.22 4.08
CA GLN A 129 -20.22 5.71 4.36
C GLN A 129 -20.20 6.96 5.24
N VAL A 130 -19.42 6.95 6.33
CA VAL A 130 -19.28 8.09 7.25
C VAL A 130 -18.70 9.32 6.54
N LEU A 131 -17.76 9.10 5.62
CA LEU A 131 -17.14 10.15 4.81
C LEU A 131 -17.98 10.58 3.59
N GLY A 132 -19.21 10.06 3.44
CA GLY A 132 -20.12 10.46 2.37
C GLY A 132 -19.75 9.95 0.97
N ALA A 133 -18.90 8.92 0.86
CA ALA A 133 -18.44 8.35 -0.39
C ALA A 133 -18.64 6.82 -0.49
N PRO A 134 -19.80 6.25 -0.12
CA PRO A 134 -20.01 4.79 -0.07
C PRO A 134 -19.80 4.07 -1.41
N GLN A 135 -19.94 4.78 -2.53
CA GLN A 135 -19.73 4.27 -3.89
C GLN A 135 -18.25 4.19 -4.32
N ASN A 136 -17.34 4.79 -3.54
CA ASN A 136 -15.91 4.83 -3.82
C ASN A 136 -15.16 3.65 -3.18
N THR A 137 -15.86 2.60 -2.76
CA THR A 137 -15.21 1.37 -2.31
C THR A 137 -15.90 0.11 -2.83
N MET A 138 -15.10 -0.89 -3.18
CA MET A 138 -15.61 -2.19 -3.62
C MET A 138 -14.71 -3.35 -3.16
N LEU A 139 -15.31 -4.53 -3.01
CA LEU A 139 -14.61 -5.79 -2.85
C LEU A 139 -14.96 -6.72 -4.01
N HIS A 140 -13.97 -7.03 -4.85
CA HIS A 140 -14.07 -8.07 -5.86
C HIS A 140 -13.68 -9.42 -5.25
N ASN A 141 -14.69 -10.11 -4.70
CA ASN A 141 -14.50 -11.35 -3.94
C ASN A 141 -14.55 -12.58 -4.86
N ARG A 142 -13.40 -13.24 -5.11
CA ARG A 142 -13.28 -14.40 -6.00
C ARG A 142 -12.63 -15.60 -5.31
N ILE A 143 -13.21 -16.01 -4.18
CA ILE A 143 -12.73 -17.14 -3.35
C ILE A 143 -12.83 -18.52 -4.02
N GLU A 144 -13.38 -18.61 -5.23
CA GLU A 144 -13.30 -19.85 -6.02
C GLU A 144 -11.92 -20.07 -6.66
N PHE A 145 -11.00 -19.10 -6.56
CA PHE A 145 -9.62 -19.23 -7.02
C PHE A 145 -8.64 -19.07 -5.85
N GLU A 146 -7.53 -19.81 -5.88
CA GLU A 146 -6.42 -19.68 -4.92
C GLU A 146 -5.67 -18.33 -5.04
N HIS A 147 -4.60 -18.11 -4.29
CA HIS A 147 -3.83 -16.85 -4.31
C HIS A 147 -3.30 -16.46 -5.72
N ASN A 148 -3.89 -15.42 -6.34
CA ASN A 148 -3.60 -15.11 -7.76
C ASN A 148 -3.84 -13.64 -8.17
N TYR A 149 -3.43 -13.32 -9.41
CA TYR A 149 -3.85 -12.10 -10.14
C TYR A 149 -4.37 -12.46 -11.56
N ASN A 150 -5.42 -13.28 -11.58
CA ASN A 150 -6.03 -13.89 -12.76
C ASN A 150 -6.85 -12.90 -13.60
N LEU A 151 -7.35 -13.38 -14.75
CA LEU A 151 -8.10 -12.55 -15.67
C LEU A 151 -9.33 -11.88 -15.03
N PRO A 152 -10.22 -12.58 -14.28
CA PRO A 152 -11.31 -11.93 -13.57
C PRO A 152 -10.87 -10.77 -12.66
N SER A 153 -9.78 -10.96 -11.91
CA SER A 153 -9.23 -9.92 -11.04
C SER A 153 -8.67 -8.74 -11.82
N ARG A 154 -8.00 -8.99 -12.95
CA ARG A 154 -7.49 -7.93 -13.84
C ARG A 154 -8.63 -7.15 -14.52
N GLN A 155 -9.68 -7.84 -14.95
CA GLN A 155 -10.87 -7.21 -15.53
C GLN A 155 -11.57 -6.27 -14.53
N ALA A 156 -11.65 -6.67 -13.26
CA ALA A 156 -12.16 -5.80 -12.21
C ALA A 156 -11.32 -4.52 -12.05
N VAL A 157 -9.99 -4.65 -12.13
CA VAL A 157 -9.05 -3.51 -12.07
C VAL A 157 -9.24 -2.59 -13.28
N TYR A 158 -9.33 -3.16 -14.49
CA TYR A 158 -9.55 -2.38 -15.71
C TYR A 158 -10.86 -1.58 -15.63
N GLY A 159 -11.95 -2.21 -15.22
CA GLY A 159 -13.24 -1.54 -15.03
C GLY A 159 -13.18 -0.44 -13.96
N TRP A 160 -12.54 -0.72 -12.83
CA TRP A 160 -12.39 0.24 -11.73
C TRP A 160 -11.60 1.48 -12.15
N PHE A 161 -10.46 1.27 -12.80
CA PHE A 161 -9.60 2.36 -13.27
C PHE A 161 -10.27 3.14 -14.39
N ASN A 162 -10.88 2.46 -15.36
CA ASN A 162 -11.59 3.11 -16.46
C ASN A 162 -12.70 4.04 -15.94
N LYS A 163 -13.48 3.58 -14.95
CA LYS A 163 -14.55 4.37 -14.34
C LYS A 163 -14.00 5.58 -13.59
N HIS A 164 -13.06 5.37 -12.68
CA HIS A 164 -12.64 6.41 -11.73
C HIS A 164 -11.57 7.36 -12.25
N LEU A 165 -10.88 7.00 -13.33
CA LEU A 165 -9.98 7.88 -14.07
C LEU A 165 -10.61 8.42 -15.37
N GLU A 166 -11.88 8.11 -15.65
CA GLU A 166 -12.60 8.58 -16.83
C GLU A 166 -11.85 8.29 -18.15
N LEU A 167 -11.29 7.08 -18.29
CA LEU A 167 -10.41 6.73 -19.43
C LEU A 167 -11.19 6.54 -20.75
N GLY A 168 -12.52 6.43 -20.69
CA GLY A 168 -13.38 6.37 -21.88
C GLY A 168 -13.32 5.06 -22.67
N SER A 169 -12.72 4.00 -22.12
CA SER A 169 -12.79 2.67 -22.74
C SER A 169 -14.22 2.13 -22.68
N LYS A 170 -14.71 1.63 -23.82
CA LYS A 170 -16.07 1.07 -23.93
C LYS A 170 -16.19 -0.34 -23.36
N GLU A 171 -15.11 -1.11 -23.43
CA GLU A 171 -15.03 -2.52 -23.00
C GLU A 171 -13.70 -2.75 -22.24
N PRO A 172 -13.48 -2.08 -21.09
CA PRO A 172 -12.23 -2.19 -20.34
C PRO A 172 -11.87 -3.63 -19.92
N GLU A 173 -12.87 -4.50 -19.78
CA GLU A 173 -12.72 -5.91 -19.45
C GLU A 173 -12.18 -6.78 -20.59
N ASN A 174 -12.20 -6.29 -21.83
CA ASN A 174 -11.71 -7.03 -22.99
C ASN A 174 -10.18 -6.93 -23.08
N GLU A 175 -9.49 -7.78 -22.30
CA GLU A 175 -8.04 -7.90 -22.34
C GLU A 175 -7.57 -8.40 -23.72
N ARG A 176 -6.73 -7.59 -24.37
CA ARG A 176 -6.17 -7.94 -25.68
C ARG A 176 -5.02 -8.94 -25.52
N PRO A 177 -4.81 -9.83 -26.51
CA PRO A 177 -3.62 -10.66 -26.55
C PRO A 177 -2.36 -9.80 -26.47
N HIS A 178 -1.41 -10.20 -25.63
CA HIS A 178 -0.11 -9.54 -25.49
C HIS A 178 1.00 -10.57 -25.48
N THR A 179 2.17 -10.17 -25.98
CA THR A 179 3.39 -10.99 -25.92
C THR A 179 4.17 -10.63 -24.67
N ARG A 180 4.51 -11.63 -23.86
CA ARG A 180 5.42 -11.42 -22.73
C ARG A 180 6.80 -11.01 -23.26
N LEU A 181 7.31 -9.89 -22.76
CA LEU A 181 8.65 -9.42 -23.08
C LEU A 181 9.70 -10.32 -22.43
N SER A 182 10.86 -10.46 -23.08
CA SER A 182 12.01 -11.13 -22.47
C SER A 182 12.64 -10.24 -21.39
N LYS A 183 13.47 -10.83 -20.54
CA LYS A 183 14.19 -10.09 -19.49
C LYS A 183 15.02 -8.95 -20.07
N GLU A 184 15.68 -9.20 -21.20
CA GLU A 184 16.52 -8.22 -21.90
C GLU A 184 15.69 -7.03 -22.39
N LYS A 185 14.48 -7.28 -22.91
CA LYS A 185 13.56 -6.22 -23.36
C LYS A 185 12.91 -5.44 -22.21
N LEU A 186 12.84 -6.02 -21.02
CA LEU A 186 12.33 -5.36 -19.81
C LEU A 186 13.42 -4.64 -19.02
N SER A 187 14.69 -4.91 -19.32
CA SER A 187 15.83 -4.32 -18.63
C SER A 187 16.07 -2.90 -19.12
N VAL A 188 16.29 -1.98 -18.19
CA VAL A 188 16.87 -0.65 -18.47
C VAL A 188 18.39 -0.70 -18.60
N TRP A 189 18.99 -1.85 -18.30
CA TRP A 189 20.43 -2.07 -18.38
C TRP A 189 20.82 -2.73 -19.69
N ASP A 190 21.84 -2.17 -20.34
CA ASP A 190 22.44 -2.67 -21.57
C ASP A 190 23.96 -2.37 -21.60
N LYS A 191 24.57 -2.39 -22.80
CA LYS A 191 26.00 -2.13 -22.96
C LYS A 191 26.37 -0.66 -22.78
N GLU A 192 25.45 0.25 -23.08
CA GLU A 192 25.63 1.70 -22.92
C GLU A 192 25.24 2.14 -21.49
N HIS A 193 24.32 1.42 -20.86
CA HIS A 193 23.81 1.63 -19.50
C HIS A 193 24.05 0.39 -18.64
N PRO A 194 25.29 0.14 -18.19
CA PRO A 194 25.58 -1.05 -17.38
C PRO A 194 24.85 -0.99 -16.04
N MET A 195 24.43 -2.17 -15.55
CA MET A 195 23.81 -2.29 -14.23
C MET A 195 24.80 -1.79 -13.14
N PRO A 196 24.34 -0.92 -12.20
CA PRO A 196 25.21 -0.42 -11.15
C PRO A 196 25.67 -1.53 -10.20
N GLN A 197 26.85 -1.35 -9.62
CA GLN A 197 27.36 -2.26 -8.60
C GLN A 197 26.56 -2.09 -7.29
N GLY A 198 26.00 -3.19 -6.79
CA GLY A 198 25.41 -3.27 -5.46
C GLY A 198 26.30 -4.01 -4.48
N GLY A 199 25.73 -4.46 -3.37
CA GLY A 199 26.40 -5.25 -2.34
C GLY A 199 26.45 -4.53 -0.98
N ASP A 200 27.08 -5.17 -0.01
CA ASP A 200 27.05 -4.76 1.40
C ASP A 200 27.63 -3.35 1.60
N GLU A 201 28.70 -3.00 0.90
CA GLU A 201 29.34 -1.68 0.97
C GLU A 201 28.39 -0.57 0.50
N PHE A 202 27.76 -0.77 -0.66
CA PHE A 202 26.73 0.14 -1.16
C PHE A 202 25.56 0.28 -0.18
N GLU A 203 25.11 -0.84 0.40
CA GLU A 203 24.02 -0.83 1.37
C GLU A 203 24.38 -0.03 2.63
N VAL A 204 25.60 -0.19 3.14
CA VAL A 204 26.11 0.58 4.29
C VAL A 204 26.16 2.07 3.95
N GLU A 205 26.73 2.44 2.80
CA GLU A 205 26.82 3.83 2.35
C GLU A 205 25.44 4.47 2.16
N LEU A 206 24.49 3.74 1.57
CA LEU A 206 23.12 4.17 1.39
C LEU A 206 22.45 4.48 2.74
N LEU A 207 22.55 3.56 3.71
CA LEU A 207 21.94 3.75 5.03
C LEU A 207 22.59 4.90 5.81
N GLN A 208 23.90 5.08 5.70
CA GLN A 208 24.59 6.22 6.29
C GLN A 208 24.12 7.54 5.66
N SER A 209 23.98 7.58 4.34
CA SER A 209 23.49 8.74 3.60
C SER A 209 22.05 9.10 4.01
N LEU A 210 21.16 8.11 4.05
CA LEU A 210 19.78 8.29 4.51
C LEU A 210 19.72 8.80 5.96
N THR A 211 20.53 8.23 6.85
CA THR A 211 20.61 8.67 8.25
C THR A 211 21.02 10.14 8.33
N LYS A 212 22.04 10.53 7.57
CA LYS A 212 22.55 11.90 7.54
C LYS A 212 21.51 12.89 7.01
N ASP A 213 20.81 12.52 5.93
CA ASP A 213 19.76 13.35 5.33
C ASP A 213 18.56 13.51 6.29
N ILE A 214 18.07 12.42 6.87
CA ILE A 214 16.96 12.44 7.83
C ILE A 214 17.31 13.29 9.05
N LYS A 215 18.49 13.10 9.64
CA LYS A 215 18.93 13.91 10.80
C LYS A 215 18.96 15.39 10.45
N LYS A 216 19.56 15.75 9.32
CA LYS A 216 19.60 17.15 8.87
C LYS A 216 18.20 17.75 8.71
N LYS A 217 17.25 16.99 8.14
CA LYS A 217 15.86 17.44 7.98
C LYS A 217 15.16 17.64 9.32
N VAL A 218 15.28 16.67 10.24
CA VAL A 218 14.66 16.74 11.58
C VAL A 218 15.25 17.89 12.41
N GLU A 219 16.56 18.10 12.35
CA GLU A 219 17.25 19.17 13.09
C GLU A 219 16.92 20.57 12.52
N SER A 220 16.72 20.67 11.20
CA SER A 220 16.40 21.95 10.55
C SER A 220 14.92 22.34 10.60
N ASP A 221 14.02 21.37 10.85
CA ASP A 221 12.60 21.63 11.01
C ASP A 221 12.03 20.91 12.26
N PRO A 222 11.95 21.61 13.41
CA PRO A 222 11.38 21.07 14.64
C PRO A 222 9.92 20.57 14.50
N LYS A 223 9.18 20.98 13.47
CA LYS A 223 7.82 20.47 13.21
C LYS A 223 7.84 18.99 12.84
N ILE A 224 8.87 18.52 12.12
CA ILE A 224 9.00 17.11 11.75
C ILE A 224 9.16 16.26 13.02
N ALA A 225 10.06 16.68 13.92
CA ALA A 225 10.22 16.02 15.22
C ALA A 225 8.91 16.02 16.02
N ARG A 226 8.18 17.14 16.01
CA ARG A 226 6.90 17.27 16.71
C ARG A 226 5.83 16.34 16.17
N MET A 227 5.66 16.25 14.85
CA MET A 227 4.73 15.32 14.21
C MET A 227 5.00 13.87 14.63
N GLY A 228 6.28 13.49 14.73
CA GLY A 228 6.67 12.17 15.22
C GLY A 228 6.24 11.93 16.67
N TRP A 229 6.46 12.91 17.55
CA TRP A 229 6.01 12.84 18.95
C TRP A 229 4.49 12.80 19.07
N ASP A 230 3.77 13.62 18.31
CA ASP A 230 2.31 13.69 18.34
C ASP A 230 1.69 12.34 17.91
N ALA A 231 2.33 11.63 16.97
CA ALA A 231 1.93 10.29 16.54
C ALA A 231 2.20 9.19 17.59
N ILE A 232 3.29 9.32 18.38
CA ILE A 232 3.64 8.33 19.42
C ILE A 232 2.81 8.55 20.69
N LEU A 233 2.67 9.81 21.10
CA LEU A 233 2.10 10.18 22.39
C LEU A 233 0.57 10.27 22.35
N ASP A 234 -0.06 10.02 21.19
CA ASP A 234 -1.48 10.24 20.91
C ASP A 234 -1.95 11.54 21.58
N SER A 235 -1.53 12.68 21.01
CA SER A 235 -1.76 14.00 21.63
C SER A 235 -3.24 14.36 21.87
N ASP A 236 -4.18 13.52 21.42
CA ASP A 236 -5.57 13.57 21.87
C ASP A 236 -5.73 12.86 23.23
N LEU A 237 -5.14 13.45 24.27
CA LEU A 237 -5.44 13.16 25.69
C LEU A 237 -6.96 13.26 26.02
N GLY A 238 -7.79 13.72 25.07
CA GLY A 238 -9.25 13.70 25.14
C GLY A 238 -9.90 12.31 25.09
N ARG A 239 -9.14 11.23 24.83
CA ARG A 239 -9.65 9.84 24.84
C ARG A 239 -9.64 9.16 26.21
N CYS A 240 -9.24 9.85 27.29
CA CYS A 240 -9.51 9.39 28.66
C CYS A 240 -11.00 9.56 28.99
N VAL A 241 -11.85 8.74 28.37
CA VAL A 241 -13.19 8.44 28.88
C VAL A 241 -13.09 7.18 29.72
N ASP A 242 -13.82 7.11 30.84
CA ASP A 242 -13.92 5.90 31.65
C ASP A 242 -14.34 4.72 30.74
N VAL A 243 -13.42 3.78 30.53
CA VAL A 243 -13.68 2.58 29.72
C VAL A 243 -14.22 1.50 30.66
N GLU A 244 -15.53 1.28 30.63
CA GLU A 244 -16.11 0.06 31.19
C GLU A 244 -15.88 -1.10 30.22
N TRP A 245 -15.12 -2.10 30.67
CA TRP A 245 -14.89 -3.33 29.91
C TRP A 245 -15.96 -4.36 30.26
N ASP A 246 -16.80 -4.72 29.29
CA ASP A 246 -17.64 -5.91 29.38
C ASP A 246 -16.89 -7.12 28.83
N LEU A 247 -16.58 -8.06 29.73
CA LEU A 247 -15.91 -9.31 29.37
C LEU A 247 -16.91 -10.25 28.68
N VAL A 248 -17.03 -10.17 27.36
CA VAL A 248 -17.86 -11.11 26.60
C VAL A 248 -17.13 -12.45 26.49
N VAL A 249 -17.48 -13.40 27.34
CA VAL A 249 -16.98 -14.78 27.28
C VAL A 249 -17.43 -15.41 25.96
N LYS A 250 -16.50 -15.53 25.01
CA LYS A 250 -16.74 -16.17 23.71
C LYS A 250 -16.52 -17.69 23.82
N ASN A 251 -17.42 -18.37 24.52
CA ASN A 251 -17.50 -19.83 24.59
C ASN A 251 -18.74 -20.35 23.86
N GLU A 252 -18.91 -19.99 22.59
CA GLU A 252 -19.84 -20.70 21.71
C GLU A 252 -19.09 -21.06 20.43
N ARG A 253 -18.69 -22.34 20.36
CA ARG A 253 -18.40 -23.05 19.13
C ARG A 253 -19.62 -23.94 18.89
N ASP A 254 -20.42 -23.58 17.90
CA ASP A 254 -21.26 -24.52 17.16
C ASP A 254 -20.58 -24.82 15.81
#